data_AF-A0A0A8ECW0-F1
#
_entry.id   AF-A0A0A8ECW0-F1
#
_cell.length_a   1.000
_cell.length_b   1.000
_cell.length_c   1.000
_cell.angle_alpha   90.00
_cell.angle_beta   90.00
_cell.angle_gamma   90.00
#
_symmetry.space_group_name_H-M   'P 1'
#
loop_
_entity.id
_entity.type
_entity.pdbx_description
1 polymer ?
#
loop_
_entity_poly.entity_id
_entity_poly.type
_entity_poly.pdbx_seq_one_letter_code
_entity_poly.pdbx_strand_id
1 'polypeptide(L)'
;MPRAALPRTTHTLATADAPRSAGVRKCASVLTGAALLASALTVTTTPASAHAAAPAGTGKYVALGDSYAAGAGVPAQSAGLCLRSDHNYGHLGAAALSPSSYVDKTCAGAKVGALTTAQTDLGIVVNGPQLDAVTPDTSLVTLTLGGNNLGTSDVGFVDVVVACSALSLTNPFGAPCRNFYGDTLSKRLDSAAAQLTDGLRKLSAKAPKAKVVVVGYPAVLPDDPTACFGKMPVTTGDLRFLRSVMGELNEKVERTATAAGATYVDTLAPTKGHDSCSASRWIEGLLPTSPAAPLHPNARGERAMADAVLRALGR
;
A
#
# COMPACT_ATOMS: atom_id res chain seq x y z
N MET A 1 5.95 -40.90 -60.51
CA MET A 1 7.25 -41.62 -60.35
C MET A 1 8.35 -40.70 -60.84
N PRO A 2 9.60 -40.76 -60.33
CA PRO A 2 10.12 -41.39 -59.10
C PRO A 2 10.28 -40.32 -57.96
N ARG A 3 10.51 -40.54 -56.65
CA ARG A 3 11.45 -41.39 -55.84
C ARG A 3 12.94 -41.10 -56.13
N ALA A 4 13.88 -40.98 -55.18
CA ALA A 4 13.90 -41.00 -53.69
C ALA A 4 15.07 -40.06 -53.22
N ALA A 5 15.63 -39.98 -51.99
CA ALA A 5 15.57 -40.77 -50.75
C ALA A 5 15.99 -39.90 -49.51
N LEU A 6 16.35 -40.53 -48.38
CA LEU A 6 17.01 -39.98 -47.17
C LEU A 6 18.10 -40.98 -46.69
N PRO A 7 19.14 -40.52 -45.96
CA PRO A 7 19.39 -40.98 -44.57
C PRO A 7 19.76 -39.79 -43.64
N ARG A 8 19.54 -39.71 -42.32
CA ARG A 8 19.32 -40.63 -41.17
C ARG A 8 20.56 -41.42 -40.65
N THR A 9 21.18 -40.93 -39.57
CA THR A 9 21.86 -41.64 -38.43
C THR A 9 22.67 -40.60 -37.60
N THR A 10 22.94 -40.68 -36.28
CA THR A 10 22.51 -41.57 -35.17
C THR A 10 22.70 -40.85 -33.82
N HIS A 11 21.98 -41.29 -32.77
CA HIS A 11 22.24 -40.92 -31.36
C HIS A 11 23.31 -41.82 -30.72
N THR A 12 23.99 -41.33 -29.67
CA THR A 12 24.41 -42.20 -28.54
C THR A 12 24.37 -41.44 -27.20
N LEU A 13 23.91 -42.13 -26.15
CA LEU A 13 23.82 -41.71 -24.74
C LEU A 13 24.51 -42.81 -23.89
N ALA A 14 25.34 -42.44 -22.92
CA ALA A 14 25.81 -43.26 -21.78
C ALA A 14 26.73 -42.37 -20.90
N THR A 15 26.47 -42.00 -19.64
CA THR A 15 26.21 -42.73 -18.37
C THR A 15 27.46 -43.27 -17.66
N ALA A 16 27.67 -42.80 -16.41
CA ALA A 16 28.35 -43.43 -15.25
C ALA A 16 29.82 -43.91 -15.43
N ASP A 17 30.74 -43.74 -14.48
CA ASP A 17 30.70 -44.28 -13.11
C ASP A 17 31.75 -43.61 -12.20
N ALA A 18 31.65 -43.86 -10.89
CA ALA A 18 32.74 -43.68 -9.94
C ALA A 18 33.08 -45.03 -9.28
N PRO A 19 34.37 -45.29 -8.95
CA PRO A 19 34.61 -45.83 -7.61
C PRO A 19 35.88 -45.31 -6.91
N ARG A 20 35.94 -45.69 -5.63
CA ARG A 20 36.94 -45.30 -4.62
C ARG A 20 38.30 -46.00 -4.78
N SER A 21 39.30 -45.39 -4.12
CA SER A 21 40.15 -46.00 -3.06
C SER A 21 41.66 -46.18 -3.29
N ALA A 22 42.37 -45.84 -2.20
CA ALA A 22 43.61 -46.42 -1.66
C ALA A 22 44.92 -46.37 -2.47
N GLY A 23 45.90 -45.63 -1.93
CA GLY A 23 47.30 -45.65 -2.36
C GLY A 23 48.25 -45.14 -1.27
N VAL A 24 48.53 -45.96 -0.25
CA VAL A 24 49.54 -45.64 0.78
C VAL A 24 50.94 -45.84 0.22
N ARG A 25 51.81 -44.83 0.29
CA ARG A 25 53.28 -45.03 0.36
C ARG A 25 53.91 -44.07 1.35
N LYS A 26 54.66 -44.62 2.31
CA LYS A 26 55.58 -43.88 3.18
C LYS A 26 56.84 -43.50 2.39
N CYS A 27 57.40 -42.34 2.68
CA CYS A 27 58.85 -42.14 2.71
C CYS A 27 59.18 -41.23 3.89
N ALA A 28 60.21 -41.60 4.65
CA ALA A 28 60.72 -40.81 5.76
C ALA A 28 61.88 -39.93 5.29
N SER A 29 62.07 -38.76 5.91
CA SER A 29 63.29 -38.40 6.67
C SER A 29 63.48 -36.89 6.82
N VAL A 30 63.46 -36.45 8.07
CA VAL A 30 64.39 -35.51 8.72
C VAL A 30 65.00 -34.37 7.87
N LEU A 31 64.78 -33.11 8.28
CA LEU A 31 65.84 -32.16 8.66
C LEU A 31 65.31 -30.84 9.26
N THR A 32 65.81 -30.51 10.45
CA THR A 32 66.04 -29.15 11.03
C THR A 32 65.06 -27.99 10.78
N GLY A 33 64.31 -27.65 11.83
CA GLY A 33 64.56 -26.41 12.60
C GLY A 33 64.16 -25.05 12.02
N ALA A 34 62.99 -24.53 12.44
CA ALA A 34 62.76 -23.11 12.67
C ALA A 34 61.66 -22.93 13.73
N ALA A 35 61.97 -22.28 14.85
CA ALA A 35 60.98 -21.95 15.87
C ALA A 35 60.25 -20.65 15.46
N LEU A 36 58.96 -20.76 15.12
CA LEU A 36 58.08 -19.62 14.91
C LEU A 36 56.98 -19.63 15.97
N LEU A 37 56.96 -18.59 16.82
CA LEU A 37 55.91 -18.40 17.82
C LEU A 37 54.60 -18.07 17.13
N ALA A 38 53.68 -19.03 17.11
CA ALA A 38 52.31 -18.82 16.63
C ALA A 38 51.49 -18.08 17.69
N SER A 39 51.48 -16.74 17.63
CA SER A 39 50.56 -15.91 18.41
C SER A 39 49.12 -16.20 17.99
N ALA A 40 48.38 -16.96 18.80
CA ALA A 40 46.98 -17.27 18.57
C ALA A 40 46.11 -16.01 18.74
N LEU A 41 45.82 -15.32 17.63
CA LEU A 41 44.91 -14.19 17.61
C LEU A 41 43.46 -14.70 17.72
N THR A 42 42.98 -14.86 18.95
CA THR A 42 41.58 -15.17 19.24
C THR A 42 40.69 -14.01 18.82
N VAL A 43 40.09 -14.10 17.63
CA VAL A 43 39.05 -13.17 17.19
C VAL A 43 37.78 -13.43 18.02
N THR A 44 37.60 -12.65 19.07
CA THR A 44 36.35 -12.66 19.85
C THR A 44 35.26 -11.99 19.03
N THR A 45 34.48 -12.79 18.30
CA THR A 45 33.25 -12.32 17.65
C THR A 45 32.24 -11.94 18.72
N THR A 46 32.15 -10.65 19.03
CA THR A 46 31.05 -10.13 19.86
C THR A 46 29.73 -10.37 19.11
N PRO A 47 28.74 -11.06 19.72
CA PRO A 47 27.44 -11.22 19.08
C PRO A 47 26.81 -9.83 18.97
N ALA A 48 26.49 -9.40 17.75
CA ALA A 48 25.75 -8.17 17.53
C ALA A 48 24.39 -8.30 18.23
N SER A 49 24.15 -7.43 19.23
CA SER A 49 22.90 -7.42 19.97
C SER A 49 21.75 -7.07 19.03
N ALA A 50 21.04 -8.09 18.55
CA ALA A 50 19.78 -7.93 17.84
C ALA A 50 18.83 -7.15 18.77
N HIS A 51 18.60 -5.88 18.44
CA HIS A 51 17.57 -5.10 19.11
C HIS A 51 16.23 -5.75 18.77
N ALA A 52 15.67 -6.47 19.73
CA ALA A 52 14.28 -6.89 19.66
C ALA A 52 13.44 -5.62 19.44
N ALA A 53 12.75 -5.55 18.31
CA ALA A 53 11.81 -4.46 18.07
C ALA A 53 10.80 -4.44 19.23
N ALA A 54 10.61 -3.28 19.85
CA ALA A 54 9.63 -3.14 20.92
C ALA A 54 8.25 -3.64 20.42
N PRO A 55 7.47 -4.35 21.24
CA PRO A 55 6.16 -4.84 20.82
C PRO A 55 5.32 -3.70 20.25
N ALA A 56 4.80 -3.87 19.04
CA ALA A 56 3.93 -2.89 18.39
C ALA A 56 2.67 -2.70 19.25
N GLY A 57 2.67 -1.68 20.10
CA GLY A 57 1.66 -1.46 21.15
C GLY A 57 2.13 -0.66 22.37
N THR A 58 3.44 -0.50 22.65
CA THR A 58 3.90 0.22 23.86
C THR A 58 4.28 1.70 23.65
N GLY A 59 4.16 2.23 22.43
CA GLY A 59 4.63 3.56 22.06
C GLY A 59 3.58 4.41 21.35
N LYS A 60 3.91 5.68 21.05
CA LYS A 60 3.01 6.63 20.40
C LYS A 60 2.65 6.17 18.98
N TYR A 61 1.36 6.14 18.68
CA TYR A 61 0.79 5.84 17.37
C TYR A 61 0.21 7.13 16.75
N VAL A 62 0.57 7.42 15.51
CA VAL A 62 0.01 8.54 14.73
C VAL A 62 -0.70 8.01 13.48
N ALA A 63 -1.95 8.39 13.27
CA ALA A 63 -2.65 8.14 12.00
C ALA A 63 -2.58 9.40 11.11
N LEU A 64 -2.11 9.21 9.88
CA LEU A 64 -2.04 10.21 8.83
C LEU A 64 -2.87 9.73 7.64
N GLY A 65 -3.40 10.66 6.84
CA GLY A 65 -4.06 10.29 5.59
C GLY A 65 -5.22 11.18 5.17
N ASP A 66 -5.95 10.68 4.18
CA ASP A 66 -7.13 11.30 3.61
C ASP A 66 -8.45 10.82 4.24
N SER A 67 -9.56 11.01 3.53
CA SER A 67 -10.90 10.60 3.92
C SER A 67 -11.09 9.10 4.11
N TYR A 68 -10.26 8.24 3.50
CA TYR A 68 -10.25 6.79 3.75
C TYR A 68 -9.52 6.41 5.04
N ALA A 69 -8.64 7.29 5.54
CA ALA A 69 -8.06 7.12 6.88
C ALA A 69 -8.87 7.84 7.97
N ALA A 70 -9.55 8.93 7.61
CA ALA A 70 -10.43 9.66 8.51
C ALA A 70 -11.75 8.93 8.78
N GLY A 71 -12.15 7.95 7.95
CA GLY A 71 -13.46 7.31 8.01
C GLY A 71 -14.57 8.28 7.67
N ALA A 72 -14.41 9.05 6.58
CA ALA A 72 -15.30 10.16 6.24
C ALA A 72 -16.75 9.68 6.05
N GLY A 73 -17.69 10.29 6.80
CA GLY A 73 -19.12 9.95 6.80
C GLY A 73 -19.53 8.75 7.67
N VAL A 74 -18.57 7.99 8.22
CA VAL A 74 -18.85 7.01 9.30
C VAL A 74 -19.27 7.80 10.56
N PRO A 75 -20.14 7.30 11.46
CA PRO A 75 -20.69 8.12 12.56
C PRO A 75 -19.66 8.66 13.56
N ALA A 76 -20.11 9.54 14.46
CA ALA A 76 -19.27 10.20 15.48
C ALA A 76 -18.07 10.96 14.88
N GLN A 77 -18.41 11.86 13.96
CA GLN A 77 -17.50 12.73 13.22
C GLN A 77 -16.95 13.88 14.07
N SER A 78 -15.67 14.20 13.85
CA SER A 78 -14.92 15.24 14.56
C SER A 78 -13.98 16.01 13.62
N ALA A 79 -13.31 17.04 14.16
CA ALA A 79 -12.37 17.90 13.45
C ALA A 79 -12.96 18.64 12.22
N GLY A 80 -14.26 18.95 12.24
CA GLY A 80 -14.94 19.77 11.24
C GLY A 80 -14.83 19.17 9.84
N LEU A 81 -14.31 19.97 8.89
CA LEU A 81 -14.15 19.58 7.49
C LEU A 81 -13.16 18.42 7.26
N CYS A 82 -12.37 18.03 8.26
CA CYS A 82 -11.54 16.82 8.16
C CYS A 82 -12.32 15.51 8.22
N LEU A 83 -13.57 15.51 8.69
CA LEU A 83 -14.43 14.32 8.78
C LEU A 83 -13.71 13.10 9.39
N ARG A 84 -13.15 13.28 10.61
CA ARG A 84 -12.54 12.18 11.39
C ARG A 84 -13.58 11.49 12.26
N SER A 85 -13.95 10.26 11.92
CA SER A 85 -14.74 9.36 12.77
C SER A 85 -13.86 8.69 13.83
N ASP A 86 -14.34 8.62 15.07
CA ASP A 86 -13.73 7.79 16.12
C ASP A 86 -13.89 6.27 15.89
N HIS A 87 -14.55 5.87 14.79
CA HIS A 87 -14.67 4.50 14.30
C HIS A 87 -13.87 4.24 13.00
N ASN A 88 -12.98 5.16 12.60
CA ASN A 88 -12.07 4.93 11.48
C ASN A 88 -11.04 3.82 11.77
N TYR A 89 -10.38 3.29 10.75
CA TYR A 89 -9.45 2.17 10.91
C TYR A 89 -8.28 2.51 11.85
N GLY A 90 -7.89 3.79 11.94
CA GLY A 90 -6.85 4.30 12.82
C GLY A 90 -7.25 4.15 14.30
N HIS A 91 -8.44 4.62 14.65
CA HIS A 91 -9.03 4.49 15.98
C HIS A 91 -9.30 3.02 16.35
N LEU A 92 -9.84 2.21 15.43
CA LEU A 92 -10.07 0.78 15.64
C LEU A 92 -8.75 0.03 15.90
N GLY A 93 -7.70 0.34 15.11
CA GLY A 93 -6.35 -0.18 15.32
C GLY A 93 -5.74 0.29 16.64
N ALA A 94 -5.92 1.56 17.02
CA ALA A 94 -5.43 2.09 18.29
C ALA A 94 -6.08 1.39 19.49
N ALA A 95 -7.39 1.13 19.46
CA ALA A 95 -8.08 0.37 20.50
C ALA A 95 -7.51 -1.05 20.67
N ALA A 96 -7.24 -1.75 19.56
CA ALA A 96 -6.65 -3.09 19.60
C ALA A 96 -5.17 -3.11 20.02
N LEU A 97 -4.39 -2.08 19.67
CA LEU A 97 -2.96 -1.99 19.97
C LEU A 97 -2.66 -1.43 21.38
N SER A 98 -3.58 -0.66 21.95
CA SER A 98 -3.43 0.04 23.23
C SER A 98 -2.12 0.87 23.35
N PRO A 99 -1.81 1.75 22.38
CA PRO A 99 -0.59 2.57 22.36
C PRO A 99 -0.53 3.51 23.56
N SER A 100 0.69 3.92 23.96
CA SER A 100 0.88 4.87 25.07
C SER A 100 0.26 6.25 24.82
N SER A 101 0.08 6.61 23.54
CA SER A 101 -0.76 7.71 23.08
C SER A 101 -1.17 7.48 21.62
N TYR A 102 -2.32 8.02 21.23
CA TYR A 102 -2.79 8.01 19.85
C TYR A 102 -3.05 9.45 19.37
N VAL A 103 -2.63 9.78 18.16
CA VAL A 103 -2.89 11.07 17.52
C VAL A 103 -3.45 10.84 16.13
N ASP A 104 -4.71 11.19 15.92
CA ASP A 104 -5.33 11.22 14.61
C ASP A 104 -5.16 12.60 13.95
N LYS A 105 -4.41 12.62 12.85
CA LYS A 105 -4.11 13.80 12.03
C LYS A 105 -4.62 13.65 10.59
N THR A 106 -5.40 12.59 10.32
CA THR A 106 -6.09 12.36 9.03
C THR A 106 -7.02 13.52 8.69
N CYS A 107 -7.36 13.70 7.42
CA CYS A 107 -8.30 14.74 7.02
C CYS A 107 -8.86 14.47 5.63
N ALA A 108 -10.18 14.54 5.48
CA ALA A 108 -10.83 14.52 4.18
C ALA A 108 -10.19 15.54 3.21
N GLY A 109 -10.12 15.14 1.95
CA GLY A 109 -9.47 15.91 0.88
C GLY A 109 -7.95 16.06 0.95
N ALA A 110 -7.26 15.40 1.89
CA ALA A 110 -5.80 15.42 1.91
C ALA A 110 -5.22 14.80 0.62
N LYS A 111 -4.50 15.62 -0.15
CA LYS A 111 -3.57 15.18 -1.20
C LYS A 111 -2.20 14.89 -0.57
N VAL A 112 -1.31 14.20 -1.26
CA VAL A 112 0.01 13.81 -0.69
C VAL A 112 0.80 15.01 -0.13
N GLY A 113 0.68 16.20 -0.74
CA GLY A 113 1.28 17.44 -0.24
C GLY A 113 0.83 17.88 1.17
N ALA A 114 -0.31 17.39 1.67
CA ALA A 114 -0.80 17.65 3.02
C ALA A 114 0.14 17.10 4.12
N LEU A 115 1.05 16.19 3.79
CA LEU A 115 2.12 15.76 4.70
C LEU A 115 2.95 16.94 5.19
N THR A 116 3.23 17.93 4.33
CA THR A 116 4.17 19.02 4.61
C THR A 116 3.55 20.41 4.53
N THR A 117 2.33 20.53 4.01
CA THR A 117 1.63 21.80 3.80
C THR A 117 0.28 21.76 4.52
N ALA A 118 -0.14 22.89 5.09
CA ALA A 118 -1.47 23.00 5.67
C ALA A 118 -2.56 22.79 4.61
N GLN A 119 -3.61 22.04 4.95
CA GLN A 119 -4.84 21.98 4.18
C GLN A 119 -5.68 23.22 4.50
N THR A 120 -6.15 23.91 3.47
CA THR A 120 -7.01 25.09 3.59
C THR A 120 -8.29 24.89 2.79
N ASP A 121 -9.43 25.26 3.39
CA ASP A 121 -10.73 25.34 2.72
C ASP A 121 -11.24 26.79 2.81
N LEU A 122 -11.67 27.38 1.70
CA LEU A 122 -12.11 28.78 1.60
C LEU A 122 -11.16 29.81 2.27
N GLY A 123 -9.84 29.53 2.23
CA GLY A 123 -8.79 30.37 2.84
C GLY A 123 -8.54 30.13 4.34
N ILE A 124 -9.29 29.24 4.98
CA ILE A 124 -9.17 28.88 6.40
C ILE A 124 -8.37 27.58 6.52
N VAL A 125 -7.39 27.52 7.42
CA VAL A 125 -6.64 26.28 7.71
C VAL A 125 -7.56 25.28 8.42
N VAL A 126 -7.90 24.18 7.73
CA VAL A 126 -8.70 23.07 8.29
C VAL A 126 -7.82 22.01 8.95
N ASN A 127 -6.57 21.85 8.49
CA ASN A 127 -5.57 20.99 9.11
C ASN A 127 -4.16 21.55 8.87
N GLY A 128 -3.36 21.73 9.91
CA GLY A 128 -1.91 21.95 9.73
C GLY A 128 -1.23 20.74 9.10
N PRO A 129 0.03 20.88 8.59
CA PRO A 129 0.80 19.79 7.99
C PRO A 129 0.70 18.48 8.77
N GLN A 130 0.42 17.38 8.09
CA GLN A 130 0.12 16.13 8.78
C GLN A 130 1.35 15.56 9.51
N LEU A 131 2.56 15.78 8.97
CA LEU A 131 3.80 15.39 9.64
C LEU A 131 4.07 16.17 10.94
N ASP A 132 3.35 17.24 11.27
CA ASP A 132 3.51 17.94 12.55
C ASP A 132 3.17 17.05 13.75
N ALA A 133 2.22 16.11 13.59
CA ALA A 133 1.83 15.15 14.63
C ALA A 133 2.92 14.11 14.96
N VAL A 134 3.81 13.83 14.00
CA VAL A 134 4.90 12.86 14.14
C VAL A 134 6.05 13.47 14.95
N THR A 135 6.61 12.72 15.88
CA THR A 135 7.68 13.15 16.80
C THR A 135 8.74 12.05 16.95
N PRO A 136 9.97 12.33 17.44
CA PRO A 136 11.04 11.32 17.51
C PRO A 136 10.74 10.07 18.37
N ASP A 137 9.76 10.16 19.28
CA ASP A 137 9.21 9.07 20.11
C ASP A 137 8.05 8.30 19.44
N THR A 138 7.57 8.74 18.27
CA THR A 138 6.56 8.03 17.50
C THR A 138 7.07 6.65 17.13
N SER A 139 6.29 5.62 17.46
CA SER A 139 6.65 4.21 17.33
C SER A 139 5.87 3.50 16.22
N LEU A 140 4.68 4.00 15.87
CA LEU A 140 3.88 3.53 14.75
C LEU A 140 3.31 4.74 13.99
N VAL A 141 3.35 4.69 12.66
CA VAL A 141 2.57 5.58 11.80
C VAL A 141 1.76 4.76 10.79
N THR A 142 0.47 5.04 10.66
CA THR A 142 -0.33 4.58 9.50
C THR A 142 -0.56 5.75 8.55
N LEU A 143 -0.58 5.47 7.24
CA LEU A 143 -0.68 6.48 6.19
C LEU A 143 -1.52 5.99 5.00
N THR A 144 -2.63 6.66 4.68
CA THR A 144 -3.38 6.48 3.42
C THR A 144 -3.43 7.81 2.66
N LEU A 145 -2.66 7.96 1.57
CA LEU A 145 -2.68 9.13 0.68
C LEU A 145 -2.43 8.74 -0.78
N GLY A 146 -2.99 9.52 -1.70
CA GLY A 146 -2.78 9.39 -3.16
C GLY A 146 -4.08 9.43 -3.95
N GLY A 147 -5.19 8.92 -3.41
CA GLY A 147 -6.51 8.91 -4.06
C GLY A 147 -7.01 10.31 -4.41
N ASN A 148 -6.75 11.31 -3.56
CA ASN A 148 -7.11 12.70 -3.86
C ASN A 148 -6.27 13.36 -4.95
N ASN A 149 -5.08 12.84 -5.26
CA ASN A 149 -4.27 13.36 -6.37
C ASN A 149 -4.83 12.99 -7.75
N LEU A 150 -5.75 12.01 -7.84
CA LEU A 150 -6.47 11.70 -9.08
C LEU A 150 -7.42 12.83 -9.50
N GLY A 151 -8.08 13.47 -8.54
CA GLY A 151 -9.02 14.56 -8.75
C GLY A 151 -8.34 15.90 -9.00
N THR A 152 -9.07 16.82 -9.62
CA THR A 152 -8.69 18.24 -9.70
C THR A 152 -9.09 18.98 -8.43
N SER A 153 -10.31 18.69 -7.94
CA SER A 153 -10.82 19.11 -6.64
C SER A 153 -10.25 18.26 -5.49
N ASP A 154 -10.65 18.56 -4.26
CA ASP A 154 -10.26 17.80 -3.06
C ASP A 154 -11.21 16.62 -2.76
N VAL A 155 -12.18 16.31 -3.62
CA VAL A 155 -12.96 15.04 -3.54
C VAL A 155 -12.35 13.90 -4.38
N GLY A 156 -11.21 14.13 -5.03
CA GLY A 156 -10.31 13.07 -5.46
C GLY A 156 -10.87 12.14 -6.52
N PHE A 157 -10.84 10.83 -6.25
CA PHE A 157 -11.41 9.81 -7.13
C PHE A 157 -12.91 10.02 -7.40
N VAL A 158 -13.66 10.62 -6.46
CA VAL A 158 -15.09 10.93 -6.67
C VAL A 158 -15.29 11.94 -7.80
N ASP A 159 -14.39 12.94 -7.92
CA ASP A 159 -14.35 13.92 -9.04
C ASP A 159 -14.27 13.19 -10.38
N VAL A 160 -13.36 12.22 -10.48
CA VAL A 160 -13.13 11.40 -11.66
C VAL A 160 -14.37 10.55 -12.00
N VAL A 161 -15.00 9.91 -11.01
CA VAL A 161 -16.21 9.12 -11.25
C VAL A 161 -17.40 9.99 -11.66
N VAL A 162 -17.55 11.20 -11.10
CA VAL A 162 -18.60 12.16 -11.51
C VAL A 162 -18.35 12.65 -12.94
N ALA A 163 -17.12 12.97 -13.32
CA ALA A 163 -16.75 13.31 -14.69
C ALA A 163 -17.02 12.16 -15.67
N CYS A 164 -16.65 10.92 -15.31
CA CYS A 164 -17.01 9.73 -16.09
C CYS A 164 -18.52 9.54 -16.22
N SER A 165 -19.28 9.89 -15.18
CA SER A 165 -20.73 9.76 -15.17
C SER A 165 -21.38 10.70 -16.19
N ALA A 166 -20.94 11.95 -16.23
CA ALA A 166 -21.38 12.91 -17.26
C ALA A 166 -20.97 12.48 -18.67
N LEU A 167 -19.74 11.98 -18.84
CA LEU A 167 -19.23 11.52 -20.14
C LEU A 167 -19.94 10.26 -20.65
N SER A 168 -20.49 9.41 -19.76
CA SER A 168 -21.21 8.19 -20.15
C SER A 168 -22.36 8.45 -21.13
N LEU A 169 -23.02 9.60 -21.01
CA LEU A 169 -24.13 10.03 -21.86
C LEU A 169 -23.71 10.24 -23.33
N THR A 170 -22.43 10.48 -23.60
CA THR A 170 -21.90 10.70 -24.95
C THR A 170 -21.68 9.41 -25.73
N ASN A 171 -21.45 8.29 -25.04
CA ASN A 171 -21.25 6.98 -25.65
C ASN A 171 -21.52 5.86 -24.61
N PRO A 172 -22.79 5.50 -24.34
CA PRO A 172 -23.15 4.62 -23.24
C PRO A 172 -22.65 3.17 -23.37
N PHE A 173 -22.31 2.75 -24.60
CA PHE A 173 -21.78 1.41 -24.90
C PHE A 173 -20.25 1.37 -25.03
N GLY A 174 -19.57 2.52 -24.91
CA GLY A 174 -18.14 2.67 -25.11
C GLY A 174 -17.33 2.78 -23.82
N ALA A 175 -16.27 3.58 -23.90
CA ALA A 175 -15.47 4.04 -22.75
C ALA A 175 -15.09 5.53 -22.94
N PRO A 176 -16.08 6.45 -23.03
CA PRO A 176 -15.83 7.87 -23.25
C PRO A 176 -14.95 8.50 -22.17
N CYS A 177 -15.03 8.06 -20.90
CA CYS A 177 -14.19 8.59 -19.85
C CYS A 177 -12.71 8.19 -20.01
N ARG A 178 -12.44 6.93 -20.35
CA ARG A 178 -11.09 6.46 -20.69
C ARG A 178 -10.50 7.27 -21.84
N ASN A 179 -11.29 7.53 -22.88
CA ASN A 179 -10.84 8.29 -24.04
C ASN A 179 -10.58 9.78 -23.70
N PHE A 180 -11.37 10.36 -22.79
CA PHE A 180 -11.20 11.74 -22.31
C PHE A 180 -9.94 11.91 -21.46
N TYR A 181 -9.70 11.03 -20.49
CA TYR A 181 -8.53 11.14 -19.61
C TYR A 181 -7.23 10.69 -20.26
N GLY A 182 -7.26 9.67 -21.13
CA GLY A 182 -6.05 9.07 -21.71
C GLY A 182 -5.07 8.64 -20.60
N ASP A 183 -3.85 9.19 -20.65
CA ASP A 183 -2.79 8.95 -19.66
C ASP A 183 -2.77 9.98 -18.49
N THR A 184 -3.70 10.94 -18.48
CA THR A 184 -3.71 12.06 -17.51
C THR A 184 -3.76 11.57 -16.06
N LEU A 185 -4.57 10.55 -15.77
CA LEU A 185 -4.70 10.00 -14.40
C LEU A 185 -3.42 9.25 -13.98
N SER A 186 -2.82 8.49 -14.89
CA SER A 186 -1.52 7.82 -14.65
C SER A 186 -0.42 8.83 -14.34
N LYS A 187 -0.30 9.92 -15.11
CA LYS A 187 0.62 11.04 -14.84
C LYS A 187 0.38 11.73 -13.49
N ARG A 188 -0.88 11.87 -13.06
CA ARG A 188 -1.23 12.38 -11.72
C ARG A 188 -0.77 11.42 -10.62
N LEU A 189 -0.92 10.12 -10.83
CA LEU A 189 -0.43 9.08 -9.92
C LEU A 189 1.11 9.04 -9.86
N ASP A 190 1.82 9.25 -10.96
CA ASP A 190 3.30 9.38 -10.96
C ASP A 190 3.74 10.60 -10.14
N SER A 191 3.08 11.75 -10.30
CA SER A 191 3.33 12.94 -9.49
C SER A 191 3.05 12.70 -8.01
N ALA A 192 1.95 11.99 -7.68
CA ALA A 192 1.61 11.61 -6.31
C ALA A 192 2.66 10.67 -5.70
N ALA A 193 3.16 9.68 -6.46
CA ALA A 193 4.20 8.76 -6.01
C ALA A 193 5.54 9.47 -5.74
N ALA A 194 5.91 10.43 -6.58
CA ALA A 194 7.09 11.28 -6.35
C ALA A 194 6.95 12.13 -5.09
N GLN A 195 5.78 12.74 -4.87
CA GLN A 195 5.46 13.48 -3.64
C GLN A 195 5.49 12.55 -2.40
N LEU A 196 5.00 11.32 -2.52
CA LEU A 196 4.91 10.36 -1.42
C LEU A 196 6.31 9.86 -1.04
N THR A 197 7.20 9.70 -2.02
CA THR A 197 8.62 9.37 -1.79
C THR A 197 9.30 10.44 -0.92
N ASP A 198 9.10 11.72 -1.22
CA ASP A 198 9.64 12.82 -0.41
C ASP A 198 8.97 12.91 0.97
N GLY A 199 7.65 12.68 1.04
CA GLY A 199 6.88 12.62 2.28
C GLY A 199 7.36 11.52 3.23
N LEU A 200 7.55 10.30 2.74
CA LEU A 200 8.08 9.17 3.51
C LEU A 200 9.52 9.42 3.95
N ARG A 201 10.38 9.99 3.10
CA ARG A 201 11.74 10.41 3.47
C ARG A 201 11.74 11.40 4.64
N LYS A 202 10.85 12.39 4.61
CA LYS A 202 10.68 13.37 5.71
C LYS A 202 10.12 12.73 6.98
N LEU A 203 9.17 11.81 6.85
CA LEU A 203 8.60 11.03 7.97
C LEU A 203 9.70 10.21 8.67
N SER A 204 10.47 9.41 7.92
CA SER A 204 11.57 8.61 8.46
C SER A 204 12.67 9.45 9.11
N ALA A 205 12.93 10.66 8.60
CA ALA A 205 13.84 11.60 9.26
C ALA A 205 13.29 12.17 10.59
N LYS A 206 11.96 12.37 10.68
CA LYS A 206 11.31 12.93 11.89
C LYS A 206 11.09 11.88 12.99
N ALA A 207 10.88 10.62 12.62
CA ALA A 207 10.69 9.49 13.54
C ALA A 207 11.47 8.25 13.07
N PRO A 208 12.82 8.23 13.18
CA PRO A 208 13.67 7.17 12.65
C PRO A 208 13.52 5.80 13.32
N LYS A 209 12.68 5.70 14.37
CA LYS A 209 12.35 4.45 15.08
C LYS A 209 10.91 3.98 14.83
N ALA A 210 10.09 4.75 14.10
CA ALA A 210 8.71 4.38 13.85
C ALA A 210 8.61 3.23 12.84
N LYS A 211 7.76 2.24 13.12
CA LYS A 211 7.25 1.37 12.05
C LYS A 211 6.28 2.19 11.21
N VAL A 212 6.58 2.38 9.94
CA VAL A 212 5.71 3.09 8.99
C VAL A 212 4.89 2.06 8.21
N VAL A 213 3.58 2.24 8.23
CA VAL A 213 2.60 1.38 7.57
C VAL A 213 1.83 2.23 6.56
N VAL A 214 2.05 1.99 5.27
CA VAL A 214 1.33 2.67 4.18
C VAL A 214 0.18 1.76 3.75
N VAL A 215 -1.04 2.25 3.91
CA VAL A 215 -2.27 1.48 3.71
C VAL A 215 -2.82 1.79 2.32
N GLY A 216 -3.12 0.75 1.55
CA GLY A 216 -3.73 0.87 0.23
C GLY A 216 -5.22 1.21 0.31
N TYR A 217 -5.81 1.50 -0.85
CA TYR A 217 -7.24 1.72 -1.00
C TYR A 217 -7.98 0.39 -1.26
N PRO A 218 -9.20 0.22 -0.72
CA PRO A 218 -9.95 -1.02 -0.88
C PRO A 218 -10.49 -1.21 -2.31
N ALA A 219 -11.15 -2.34 -2.55
CA ALA A 219 -11.85 -2.63 -3.79
C ALA A 219 -13.11 -1.75 -3.93
N VAL A 220 -12.94 -0.49 -4.35
CA VAL A 220 -14.05 0.46 -4.56
C VAL A 220 -14.98 0.00 -5.69
N LEU A 221 -14.44 -0.68 -6.70
CA LEU A 221 -15.15 -1.14 -7.90
C LEU A 221 -15.02 -2.66 -8.10
N PRO A 222 -16.08 -3.36 -8.55
CA PRO A 222 -16.10 -4.82 -8.65
C PRO A 222 -15.12 -5.35 -9.69
N ASP A 223 -14.75 -6.64 -9.55
CA ASP A 223 -13.96 -7.37 -10.56
C ASP A 223 -14.76 -7.54 -11.87
N ASP A 224 -16.07 -7.76 -11.78
CA ASP A 224 -17.00 -7.74 -12.91
C ASP A 224 -17.76 -6.39 -13.00
N PRO A 225 -17.53 -5.57 -14.05
CA PRO A 225 -18.22 -4.29 -14.21
C PRO A 225 -19.73 -4.43 -14.44
N THR A 226 -20.25 -5.61 -14.85
CA THR A 226 -21.69 -5.81 -15.03
C THR A 226 -22.44 -5.81 -13.70
N ALA A 227 -21.77 -6.11 -12.58
CA ALA A 227 -22.34 -6.02 -11.25
C ALA A 227 -22.82 -4.61 -10.87
N CYS A 228 -22.30 -3.57 -11.54
CA CYS A 228 -22.71 -2.16 -11.38
C CYS A 228 -23.85 -1.71 -12.31
N PHE A 229 -24.35 -2.57 -13.22
CA PHE A 229 -25.40 -2.17 -14.15
C PHE A 229 -26.65 -1.70 -13.40
N GLY A 230 -27.14 -0.50 -13.73
CA GLY A 230 -28.26 0.16 -13.04
C GLY A 230 -27.96 0.68 -11.62
N LYS A 231 -26.73 0.52 -11.10
CA LYS A 231 -26.33 0.97 -9.75
C LYS A 231 -25.41 2.19 -9.77
N MET A 232 -24.61 2.36 -10.83
CA MET A 232 -23.82 3.56 -11.05
C MET A 232 -23.99 4.08 -12.50
N PRO A 233 -24.06 5.40 -12.71
CA PRO A 233 -24.27 6.03 -14.02
C PRO A 233 -22.98 6.13 -14.84
N VAL A 234 -22.22 5.03 -14.95
CA VAL A 234 -20.97 4.92 -15.72
C VAL A 234 -21.01 3.72 -16.65
N THR A 235 -20.31 3.80 -17.78
CA THR A 235 -20.28 2.72 -18.78
C THR A 235 -19.51 1.50 -18.25
N THR A 236 -19.82 0.29 -18.76
CA THR A 236 -19.05 -0.91 -18.39
C THR A 236 -17.60 -0.88 -18.89
N GLY A 237 -17.32 -0.09 -19.94
CA GLY A 237 -15.97 0.20 -20.41
C GLY A 237 -15.20 1.11 -19.46
N ASP A 238 -15.83 2.18 -18.97
CA ASP A 238 -15.22 3.12 -18.03
C ASP A 238 -15.09 2.54 -16.62
N LEU A 239 -15.98 1.63 -16.20
CA LEU A 239 -15.81 0.89 -14.94
C LEU A 239 -14.52 0.07 -14.91
N ARG A 240 -14.16 -0.59 -16.02
CA ARG A 240 -12.87 -1.30 -16.13
C ARG A 240 -11.69 -0.34 -16.08
N PHE A 241 -11.82 0.83 -16.72
CA PHE A 241 -10.79 1.88 -16.69
C PHE A 241 -10.60 2.47 -15.28
N LEU A 242 -11.68 2.90 -14.62
CA LEU A 242 -11.66 3.40 -13.25
C LEU A 242 -11.09 2.38 -12.27
N ARG A 243 -11.43 1.09 -12.43
CA ARG A 243 -10.82 0.00 -11.67
C ARG A 243 -9.32 -0.12 -11.92
N SER A 244 -8.88 -0.06 -13.18
CA SER A 244 -7.44 -0.10 -13.49
C SER A 244 -6.68 1.09 -12.90
N VAL A 245 -7.28 2.29 -12.84
CA VAL A 245 -6.71 3.47 -12.18
C VAL A 245 -6.56 3.26 -10.66
N MET A 246 -7.54 2.66 -9.99
CA MET A 246 -7.42 2.31 -8.56
C MET A 246 -6.39 1.20 -8.32
N GLY A 247 -6.25 0.25 -9.25
CA GLY A 247 -5.17 -0.75 -9.21
C GLY A 247 -3.79 -0.11 -9.36
N GLU A 248 -3.62 0.78 -10.33
CA GLU A 248 -2.38 1.52 -10.57
C GLU A 248 -2.00 2.42 -9.38
N LEU A 249 -2.99 3.06 -8.74
CA LEU A 249 -2.80 3.82 -7.50
C LEU A 249 -2.18 2.93 -6.40
N ASN A 250 -2.79 1.79 -6.10
CA ASN A 250 -2.26 0.86 -5.10
C ASN A 250 -0.87 0.33 -5.47
N GLU A 251 -0.64 -0.02 -6.74
CA GLU A 251 0.65 -0.52 -7.23
C GLU A 251 1.76 0.54 -7.12
N LYS A 252 1.48 1.82 -7.39
CA LYS A 252 2.43 2.92 -7.15
C LYS A 252 2.65 3.16 -5.65
N VAL A 253 1.59 3.15 -4.83
CA VAL A 253 1.69 3.31 -3.37
C VAL A 253 2.53 2.19 -2.73
N GLU A 254 2.30 0.93 -3.12
CA GLU A 254 3.06 -0.24 -2.67
C GLU A 254 4.55 -0.12 -3.03
N ARG A 255 4.87 0.20 -4.29
CA ARG A 255 6.26 0.42 -4.72
C ARG A 255 6.95 1.53 -3.94
N THR A 256 6.30 2.68 -3.79
CA THR A 256 6.86 3.82 -3.06
C THR A 256 7.05 3.51 -1.57
N ALA A 257 6.10 2.83 -0.94
CA ALA A 257 6.22 2.37 0.44
C ALA A 257 7.40 1.41 0.62
N THR A 258 7.47 0.38 -0.21
CA THR A 258 8.52 -0.66 -0.16
C THR A 258 9.91 -0.07 -0.42
N ALA A 259 10.04 0.81 -1.42
CA ALA A 259 11.30 1.50 -1.72
C ALA A 259 11.77 2.44 -0.59
N ALA A 260 10.85 2.96 0.23
CA ALA A 260 11.15 3.75 1.41
C ALA A 260 11.38 2.90 2.69
N GLY A 261 11.29 1.56 2.60
CA GLY A 261 11.40 0.65 3.76
C GLY A 261 10.16 0.61 4.66
N ALA A 262 9.03 1.15 4.21
CA ALA A 262 7.75 1.07 4.92
C ALA A 262 7.03 -0.25 4.61
N THR A 263 6.16 -0.68 5.52
CA THR A 263 5.27 -1.83 5.30
C THR A 263 4.07 -1.38 4.46
N TYR A 264 3.85 -1.95 3.28
CA TYR A 264 2.58 -1.79 2.57
C TYR A 264 1.50 -2.72 3.15
N VAL A 265 0.25 -2.25 3.20
CA VAL A 265 -0.93 -3.03 3.61
C VAL A 265 -1.96 -3.04 2.49
N ASP A 266 -2.16 -4.21 1.89
CA ASP A 266 -3.22 -4.44 0.92
C ASP A 266 -4.59 -4.51 1.61
N THR A 267 -5.45 -3.54 1.28
CA THR A 267 -6.87 -3.51 1.66
C THR A 267 -7.78 -3.87 0.48
N LEU A 268 -7.26 -3.97 -0.75
CA LEU A 268 -8.01 -4.31 -1.95
C LEU A 268 -8.40 -5.79 -1.94
N ALA A 269 -7.44 -6.72 -1.76
CA ALA A 269 -7.76 -8.14 -1.73
C ALA A 269 -8.82 -8.53 -0.67
N PRO A 270 -8.72 -8.12 0.61
CA PRO A 270 -9.70 -8.51 1.63
C PRO A 270 -11.08 -7.85 1.46
N THR A 271 -11.25 -6.87 0.57
CA THR A 271 -12.53 -6.17 0.35
C THR A 271 -13.18 -6.50 -1.01
N LYS A 272 -12.58 -7.39 -1.82
CA LYS A 272 -13.18 -7.88 -3.06
C LYS A 272 -14.56 -8.50 -2.81
N GLY A 273 -15.53 -8.18 -3.67
CA GLY A 273 -16.93 -8.61 -3.53
C GLY A 273 -17.76 -7.78 -2.53
N HIS A 274 -17.13 -6.84 -1.84
CA HIS A 274 -17.77 -5.87 -0.93
C HIS A 274 -17.69 -4.43 -1.44
N ASP A 275 -17.43 -4.26 -2.74
CA ASP A 275 -17.36 -3.00 -3.48
C ASP A 275 -18.69 -2.22 -3.50
N SER A 276 -18.64 -1.00 -4.03
CA SER A 276 -19.76 -0.06 -4.17
C SER A 276 -21.01 -0.64 -4.84
N CYS A 277 -20.86 -1.63 -5.72
CA CYS A 277 -21.94 -2.27 -6.47
C CYS A 277 -22.43 -3.58 -5.83
N SER A 278 -21.76 -4.08 -4.80
CA SER A 278 -22.16 -5.26 -4.04
C SER A 278 -23.51 -5.07 -3.34
N ALA A 279 -24.22 -6.18 -3.10
CA ALA A 279 -25.38 -6.22 -2.20
C ALA A 279 -24.95 -6.21 -0.72
N SER A 280 -23.78 -6.80 -0.42
CA SER A 280 -23.18 -6.83 0.92
C SER A 280 -22.03 -5.82 1.01
N ARG A 281 -22.31 -4.57 0.63
CA ARG A 281 -21.26 -3.56 0.46
C ARG A 281 -20.59 -3.14 1.77
N TRP A 282 -19.28 -3.01 1.72
CA TRP A 282 -18.43 -2.41 2.74
C TRP A 282 -17.90 -1.04 2.28
N ILE A 283 -17.91 -0.78 0.96
CA ILE A 283 -17.67 0.52 0.35
C ILE A 283 -19.02 1.01 -0.18
N GLU A 284 -19.42 2.25 0.11
CA GLU A 284 -20.72 2.76 -0.34
C GLU A 284 -20.73 3.20 -1.81
N GLY A 285 -21.91 3.36 -2.40
CA GLY A 285 -22.08 3.88 -3.75
C GLY A 285 -21.87 5.40 -3.85
N LEU A 286 -22.14 5.97 -5.03
CA LEU A 286 -22.27 7.43 -5.21
C LEU A 286 -23.42 8.01 -4.39
N LEU A 287 -24.45 7.21 -4.14
CA LEU A 287 -25.51 7.48 -3.17
C LEU A 287 -25.36 6.47 -2.02
N PRO A 288 -24.76 6.86 -0.89
CA PRO A 288 -24.62 5.99 0.27
C PRO A 288 -25.97 5.52 0.83
N THR A 289 -25.99 4.25 1.23
CA THR A 289 -27.10 3.56 1.87
C THR A 289 -26.81 3.22 3.34
N SER A 290 -25.52 3.22 3.71
CA SER A 290 -25.04 3.25 5.09
C SER A 290 -24.30 4.59 5.33
N PRO A 291 -24.09 5.02 6.58
CA PRO A 291 -23.25 6.18 6.89
C PRO A 291 -21.80 5.99 6.40
N ALA A 292 -21.46 6.68 5.33
CA ALA A 292 -20.13 6.90 4.75
C ALA A 292 -20.23 8.07 3.76
N ALA A 293 -19.11 8.65 3.35
CA ALA A 293 -19.05 9.52 2.18
C ALA A 293 -19.24 8.69 0.87
N PRO A 294 -19.66 9.30 -0.25
CA PRO A 294 -19.78 8.62 -1.53
C PRO A 294 -18.49 7.89 -1.92
N LEU A 295 -18.59 6.62 -2.33
CA LEU A 295 -17.46 5.74 -2.66
C LEU A 295 -16.45 5.45 -1.52
N HIS A 296 -16.77 5.76 -0.26
CA HIS A 296 -15.88 5.51 0.88
C HIS A 296 -16.28 4.23 1.65
N PRO A 297 -15.38 3.69 2.50
CA PRO A 297 -15.71 2.61 3.41
C PRO A 297 -16.84 3.02 4.37
N ASN A 298 -17.81 2.13 4.59
CA ASN A 298 -18.69 2.19 5.76
C ASN A 298 -18.00 1.50 6.96
N ALA A 299 -18.67 1.45 8.11
CA ALA A 299 -18.11 0.85 9.33
C ALA A 299 -17.61 -0.61 9.19
N ARG A 300 -18.09 -1.39 8.20
CA ARG A 300 -17.55 -2.72 7.90
C ARG A 300 -16.26 -2.65 7.08
N GLY A 301 -16.16 -1.69 6.16
CA GLY A 301 -14.95 -1.41 5.39
C GLY A 301 -13.82 -0.87 6.25
N GLU A 302 -14.10 0.11 7.13
CA GLU A 302 -13.12 0.62 8.11
C GLU A 302 -12.59 -0.51 9.02
N ARG A 303 -13.47 -1.41 9.46
CA ARG A 303 -13.07 -2.61 10.21
C ARG A 303 -12.18 -3.54 9.39
N ALA A 304 -12.54 -3.84 8.15
CA ALA A 304 -11.72 -4.68 7.27
C ALA A 304 -10.33 -4.08 7.00
N MET A 305 -10.24 -2.75 6.90
CA MET A 305 -8.97 -2.01 6.81
C MET A 305 -8.18 -2.08 8.11
N ALA A 306 -8.82 -1.93 9.27
CA ALA A 306 -8.19 -2.07 10.58
C ALA A 306 -7.62 -3.48 10.78
N ASP A 307 -8.40 -4.51 10.46
CA ASP A 307 -7.98 -5.91 10.55
C ASP A 307 -6.81 -6.21 9.60
N ALA A 308 -6.74 -5.57 8.42
CA ALA A 308 -5.61 -5.69 7.51
C ALA A 308 -4.33 -5.05 8.08
N VAL A 309 -4.43 -3.87 8.70
CA VAL A 309 -3.31 -3.23 9.41
C VAL A 309 -2.84 -4.09 10.58
N LEU A 310 -3.75 -4.60 11.42
CA LEU A 310 -3.41 -5.44 12.57
C LEU A 310 -2.69 -6.73 12.16
N ARG A 311 -3.17 -7.43 11.12
CA ARG A 311 -2.47 -8.59 10.55
C ARG A 311 -1.04 -8.27 10.10
N ALA A 312 -0.82 -7.13 9.44
CA ALA A 312 0.52 -6.68 9.02
C ALA A 312 1.41 -6.19 10.19
N LEU A 313 0.83 -5.99 11.38
CA LEU A 313 1.52 -5.76 12.64
C LEU A 313 1.76 -7.05 13.45
N GLY A 314 1.23 -8.20 13.01
CA GLY A 314 1.31 -9.47 13.74
C GLY A 314 0.41 -9.51 14.97
N ARG A 315 -0.80 -8.93 14.85
CA ARG A 315 -1.81 -8.81 15.91
C ARG A 315 -3.13 -9.47 15.48
#